data_AF-A0A8T7DYD5-F1
#
_entry.id   AF-A0A8T7DYD5-F1
#
_cell.length_a   1.000
_cell.length_b   1.000
_cell.length_c   1.000
_cell.angle_alpha   90.00
_cell.angle_beta   90.00
_cell.angle_gamma   90.00
#
_symmetry.space_group_name_H-M   'P 1'
#
loop_
_entity.id
_entity.type
_entity.pdbx_description
1 polymer ?
#
loop_
_entity_poly.entity_id
_entity_poly.type
_entity_poly.pdbx_seq_one_letter_code
_entity_poly.pdbx_strand_id
1 'polypeptide(L)'
;MSINTGAVVVAGAGLDISSGFTNAGLLDVNAPLAISAPDFQNTGTLDLNDTLTVANMTNAVGGQIQGNGTIVTPSNPLTNAGTLSPGNSPGLLTINGNLVMLPTSVVEFELNDVTLPGTNYDSIVVSGTATLAGTLNVTLAPGFFPPPGTEIPDVVTYSTVSNDFQFINGPVVPAEQQFSGGDVGGVSYTLLAGSIVFPPEPVTVAPEAVVQPVVEAILVLDTLEPTEQDELLAEVADDSQVVLLLGEDGETEVPLFTNRPPLCAP
;
A
#
# COMPACT_ATOMS: atom_id res chain seq x y z
N MET A 1 6.14 -0.44 -41.41
CA MET A 1 5.54 -0.37 -40.07
C MET A 1 4.37 -1.30 -40.06
N SER A 2 4.43 -2.34 -39.23
CA SER A 2 3.35 -3.31 -39.05
C SER A 2 2.54 -2.91 -37.81
N ILE A 3 1.21 -2.94 -37.90
CA ILE A 3 0.33 -2.56 -36.78
C ILE A 3 -0.65 -3.70 -36.53
N ASN A 4 -0.70 -4.19 -35.29
CA ASN A 4 -1.80 -5.01 -34.80
C ASN A 4 -2.88 -4.11 -34.21
N THR A 5 -4.09 -4.11 -34.77
CA THR A 5 -5.26 -3.41 -34.20
C THR A 5 -6.33 -4.39 -33.69
N GLY A 6 -6.07 -5.69 -33.75
CA GLY A 6 -6.99 -6.76 -33.34
C GLY A 6 -6.40 -7.59 -32.21
N ALA A 7 -6.76 -8.87 -32.14
CA ALA A 7 -6.14 -9.82 -31.22
C ALA A 7 -5.17 -10.73 -31.96
N VAL A 8 -3.93 -10.78 -31.50
CA VAL A 8 -2.90 -11.72 -31.96
C VAL A 8 -2.57 -12.63 -30.78
N VAL A 9 -2.93 -13.90 -30.89
CA VAL A 9 -2.52 -14.94 -29.94
C VAL A 9 -1.31 -15.66 -30.52
N VAL A 10 -0.21 -15.66 -29.78
CA VAL A 10 1.02 -16.30 -30.23
C VAL A 10 1.06 -17.75 -29.77
N ALA A 11 1.22 -18.65 -30.75
CA ALA A 11 1.37 -20.09 -30.54
C ALA A 11 2.71 -20.64 -31.08
N GLY A 12 3.67 -19.76 -31.42
CA GLY A 12 4.94 -20.14 -32.06
C GLY A 12 6.09 -19.19 -31.73
N ALA A 13 7.32 -19.60 -32.07
CA ALA A 13 8.55 -19.11 -31.45
C ALA A 13 9.05 -17.70 -31.87
N GLY A 14 8.50 -17.09 -32.93
CA GLY A 14 9.05 -15.83 -33.43
C GLY A 14 8.15 -15.07 -34.40
N LEU A 15 8.23 -13.75 -34.32
CA LEU A 15 7.64 -12.79 -35.23
C LEU A 15 8.77 -11.94 -35.83
N ASP A 16 9.24 -12.33 -37.01
CA ASP A 16 10.30 -11.61 -37.70
C ASP A 16 9.72 -10.40 -38.46
N ILE A 17 9.93 -9.20 -37.93
CA ILE A 17 9.50 -7.94 -38.54
C ILE A 17 10.73 -7.06 -38.68
N SER A 18 11.23 -6.88 -39.90
CA SER A 18 12.41 -6.05 -40.18
C SER A 18 12.14 -4.53 -40.14
N SER A 19 10.95 -4.10 -39.75
CA SER A 19 10.53 -2.71 -39.60
C SER A 19 9.89 -2.48 -38.23
N GLY A 20 9.54 -1.24 -37.87
CA GLY A 20 8.81 -0.99 -36.61
C GLY A 20 7.50 -1.77 -36.51
N PHE A 21 7.20 -2.26 -35.31
CA PHE A 21 5.97 -2.97 -34.96
C PHE A 21 5.20 -2.19 -33.90
N THR A 22 3.89 -2.04 -34.09
CA THR A 22 3.00 -1.42 -33.10
C THR A 22 1.90 -2.39 -32.73
N ASN A 23 1.76 -2.69 -31.44
CA ASN A 23 0.59 -3.33 -30.89
C ASN A 23 -0.40 -2.26 -30.41
N ALA A 24 -1.52 -2.10 -31.10
CA ALA A 24 -2.63 -1.21 -30.74
C ALA A 24 -3.90 -1.98 -30.33
N GLY A 25 -3.90 -3.31 -30.47
CA GLY A 25 -4.94 -4.20 -29.95
C GLY A 25 -4.41 -5.08 -28.82
N LEU A 26 -4.79 -6.35 -28.82
CA LEU A 26 -4.28 -7.37 -27.90
C LEU A 26 -3.15 -8.15 -28.56
N LEU A 27 -2.00 -8.22 -27.89
CA LEU A 27 -0.95 -9.20 -28.15
C LEU A 27 -0.90 -10.15 -26.95
N ASP A 28 -1.31 -11.39 -27.15
CA ASP A 28 -1.39 -12.42 -26.13
C ASP A 28 -0.24 -13.43 -26.32
N VAL A 29 0.65 -13.49 -25.35
CA VAL A 29 1.92 -14.23 -25.37
C VAL A 29 1.84 -15.37 -24.36
N ASN A 30 1.36 -16.54 -24.82
CA ASN A 30 1.24 -17.78 -24.03
C ASN A 30 2.33 -18.82 -24.35
N ALA A 31 3.31 -18.43 -25.16
CA ALA A 31 4.47 -19.23 -25.53
C ALA A 31 5.64 -18.28 -25.83
N PRO A 32 6.91 -18.76 -25.80
CA PRO A 32 8.05 -17.90 -26.06
C PRO A 32 7.95 -17.20 -27.42
N LEU A 33 8.10 -15.88 -27.43
CA LEU A 33 8.04 -15.04 -28.62
C LEU A 33 9.29 -14.16 -28.72
N ALA A 34 9.98 -14.22 -29.86
CA ALA A 34 10.98 -13.23 -30.23
C ALA A 34 10.42 -12.26 -31.28
N ILE A 35 10.51 -10.95 -31.02
CA ILE A 35 10.18 -9.90 -31.99
C ILE A 35 11.48 -9.20 -32.40
N SER A 36 11.83 -9.30 -33.69
CA SER A 36 13.05 -8.71 -34.27
C SER A 36 12.92 -7.25 -34.68
N ALA A 37 11.75 -6.63 -34.48
CA ALA A 37 11.49 -5.24 -34.84
C ALA A 37 12.49 -4.29 -34.15
N PRO A 38 13.11 -3.35 -34.91
CA PRO A 38 14.02 -2.38 -34.32
C PRO A 38 13.32 -1.45 -33.34
N ASP A 39 12.02 -1.20 -33.53
CA ASP A 39 11.17 -0.43 -32.63
C ASP A 39 9.84 -1.18 -32.41
N PHE A 40 9.64 -1.73 -31.21
CA PHE A 40 8.34 -2.25 -30.79
C PHE A 40 7.63 -1.25 -29.87
N GLN A 41 6.46 -0.78 -30.29
CA GLN A 41 5.60 0.06 -29.47
C GLN A 41 4.33 -0.68 -29.06
N ASN A 42 4.05 -0.71 -27.76
CA ASN A 42 2.77 -1.15 -27.23
C ASN A 42 1.91 0.08 -26.89
N THR A 43 0.74 0.18 -27.53
CA THR A 43 -0.30 1.21 -27.34
C THR A 43 -1.64 0.60 -26.95
N GLY A 44 -1.78 -0.73 -27.06
CA GLY A 44 -2.91 -1.52 -26.58
C GLY A 44 -2.50 -2.41 -25.41
N THR A 45 -2.99 -3.64 -25.38
CA THR A 45 -2.69 -4.60 -24.31
C THR A 45 -1.67 -5.63 -24.77
N LEU A 46 -0.60 -5.77 -24.00
CA LEU A 46 0.30 -6.92 -24.02
C LEU A 46 -0.06 -7.82 -22.84
N ASP A 47 -0.71 -8.95 -23.11
CA ASP A 47 -0.99 -9.98 -22.12
C ASP A 47 0.15 -11.02 -22.15
N LEU A 48 1.00 -10.98 -21.13
CA LEU A 48 2.27 -11.68 -21.11
C LEU A 48 2.24 -12.82 -20.10
N ASN A 49 2.04 -14.04 -20.58
CA ASN A 49 2.00 -15.26 -19.75
C ASN A 49 3.22 -16.18 -19.98
N ASP A 50 4.11 -15.80 -20.89
CA ASP A 50 5.39 -16.47 -21.16
C ASP A 50 6.47 -15.41 -21.48
N THR A 51 7.52 -15.80 -22.20
CA THR A 51 8.71 -15.00 -22.47
C THR A 51 8.57 -14.21 -23.76
N LEU A 52 8.71 -12.90 -23.68
CA LEU A 52 8.86 -12.00 -24.81
C LEU A 52 10.30 -11.50 -24.91
N THR A 53 11.01 -11.82 -25.99
CA THR A 53 12.34 -11.28 -26.30
C THR A 53 12.26 -10.17 -27.33
N VAL A 54 12.74 -8.99 -26.98
CA VAL A 54 12.66 -7.76 -27.80
C VAL A 54 13.96 -6.97 -27.73
N ALA A 55 14.43 -6.45 -28.86
CA ALA A 55 15.65 -5.62 -28.89
C ALA A 55 15.41 -4.22 -28.30
N ASN A 56 14.25 -3.64 -28.59
CA ASN A 56 13.75 -2.37 -28.09
C ASN A 56 12.25 -2.49 -27.86
N MET A 57 11.77 -1.97 -26.74
CA MET A 57 10.34 -1.89 -26.47
C MET A 57 9.98 -0.62 -25.74
N THR A 58 8.93 0.05 -26.22
CA THR A 58 8.26 1.14 -25.51
C THR A 58 6.83 0.73 -25.22
N ASN A 59 6.43 0.70 -23.95
CA ASN A 59 5.03 0.73 -23.57
C ASN A 59 4.59 2.20 -23.55
N ALA A 60 3.87 2.63 -24.59
CA ALA A 60 3.48 4.01 -24.76
C ALA A 60 2.33 4.40 -23.80
N VAL A 61 2.03 5.70 -23.73
CA VAL A 61 0.86 6.20 -23.00
C VAL A 61 -0.41 5.50 -23.53
N GLY A 62 -1.23 4.98 -22.60
CA GLY A 62 -2.42 4.19 -22.91
C GLY A 62 -2.15 2.71 -23.20
N GLY A 63 -0.89 2.30 -23.36
CA GLY A 63 -0.50 0.91 -23.43
C GLY A 63 -0.48 0.24 -22.06
N GLN A 64 -0.88 -1.03 -22.02
CA GLN A 64 -0.88 -1.86 -20.82
C GLN A 64 0.00 -3.09 -21.05
N ILE A 65 0.86 -3.41 -20.08
CA ILE A 65 1.51 -4.70 -19.95
C ILE A 65 0.92 -5.38 -18.72
N GLN A 66 0.40 -6.60 -18.90
CA GLN A 66 -0.18 -7.40 -17.83
C GLN A 66 0.31 -8.85 -17.88
N GLY A 67 -0.07 -9.65 -16.89
CA GLY A 67 0.27 -11.07 -16.80
C GLY A 67 1.54 -11.36 -16.00
N ASN A 68 1.96 -12.63 -16.00
CA ASN A 68 3.00 -13.16 -15.12
C ASN A 68 4.32 -13.54 -15.82
N GLY A 69 4.48 -13.08 -17.06
CA GLY A 69 5.57 -13.53 -17.91
C GLY A 69 6.84 -12.71 -17.77
N THR A 70 7.75 -12.90 -18.74
CA THR A 70 9.09 -12.31 -18.73
C THR A 70 9.34 -11.50 -19.99
N ILE A 71 9.76 -10.25 -19.85
CA ILE A 71 10.31 -9.46 -20.96
C ILE A 71 11.83 -9.54 -20.89
N VAL A 72 12.47 -10.02 -21.95
CA VAL A 72 13.92 -10.07 -22.10
C VAL A 72 14.36 -8.94 -23.03
N THR A 73 15.16 -8.01 -22.50
CA THR A 73 15.65 -6.84 -23.25
C THR A 73 17.19 -6.84 -23.29
N PRO A 74 17.82 -7.63 -24.18
CA PRO A 74 19.25 -7.92 -24.10
C PRO A 74 20.16 -6.74 -24.50
N SER A 75 19.60 -5.69 -25.10
CA SER A 75 20.41 -4.59 -25.66
C SER A 75 20.00 -3.21 -25.14
N ASN A 76 18.71 -2.97 -24.93
CA ASN A 76 18.19 -1.67 -24.56
C ASN A 76 17.15 -1.82 -23.44
N PRO A 77 16.91 -0.78 -22.61
CA PRO A 77 15.91 -0.86 -21.56
C PRO A 77 14.49 -1.01 -22.14
N LEU A 78 13.60 -1.65 -21.37
CA LEU A 78 12.16 -1.43 -21.52
C LEU A 78 11.86 0.01 -21.09
N THR A 79 11.31 0.81 -21.99
CA THR A 79 10.78 2.14 -21.64
C THR A 79 9.28 2.05 -21.40
N ASN A 80 8.83 2.45 -20.22
CA ASN A 80 7.42 2.47 -19.86
C ASN A 80 6.93 3.91 -19.73
N ALA A 81 5.81 4.21 -20.39
CA ALA A 81 5.05 5.45 -20.30
C ALA A 81 3.55 5.17 -20.06
N GLY A 82 3.14 3.90 -20.11
CA GLY A 82 1.79 3.43 -19.84
C GLY A 82 1.72 2.66 -18.52
N THR A 83 0.85 1.65 -18.47
CA THR A 83 0.55 0.89 -17.26
C THR A 83 1.29 -0.45 -17.24
N LEU A 84 1.90 -0.77 -16.10
CA LEU A 84 2.34 -2.11 -15.72
C LEU A 84 1.38 -2.66 -14.67
N SER A 85 0.78 -3.81 -14.91
CA SER A 85 -0.21 -4.44 -14.03
C SER A 85 0.11 -5.93 -13.92
N PRO A 86 1.05 -6.35 -13.06
CA PRO A 86 1.41 -7.76 -12.91
C PRO A 86 0.18 -8.68 -12.70
N GLY A 87 0.17 -9.83 -13.38
CA GLY A 87 -0.87 -10.85 -13.28
C GLY A 87 -2.25 -10.52 -13.86
N ASN A 88 -3.22 -11.40 -13.55
CA ASN A 88 -4.64 -11.04 -13.34
C ASN A 88 -4.88 -10.74 -11.85
N SER A 89 -3.79 -10.35 -11.20
CA SER A 89 -3.58 -9.97 -9.83
C SER A 89 -4.06 -10.91 -8.71
N PRO A 90 -3.19 -11.22 -7.71
CA PRO A 90 -1.78 -10.87 -7.69
C PRO A 90 -0.94 -11.60 -8.76
N GLY A 91 0.21 -11.05 -9.14
CA GLY A 91 1.10 -11.61 -10.15
C GLY A 91 2.55 -11.11 -10.15
N LEU A 92 3.40 -11.81 -10.89
CA LEU A 92 4.84 -11.55 -10.99
C LEU A 92 5.24 -11.19 -12.42
N LEU A 93 5.58 -9.93 -12.68
CA LEU A 93 6.12 -9.51 -13.97
C LEU A 93 7.64 -9.45 -13.90
N THR A 94 8.33 -10.18 -14.78
CA THR A 94 9.80 -10.14 -14.82
C THR A 94 10.30 -9.34 -16.01
N ILE A 95 11.27 -8.45 -15.77
CA ILE A 95 12.02 -7.71 -16.77
C ILE A 95 13.47 -8.15 -16.65
N ASN A 96 13.89 -9.06 -17.54
CA ASN A 96 15.27 -9.47 -17.66
C ASN A 96 16.05 -8.45 -18.51
N GLY A 97 16.44 -7.37 -17.87
CA GLY A 97 17.13 -6.22 -18.43
C GLY A 97 16.94 -4.98 -17.56
N ASN A 98 17.03 -3.81 -18.18
CA ASN A 98 16.83 -2.53 -17.51
C ASN A 98 15.39 -2.04 -17.72
N LEU A 99 14.83 -1.34 -16.73
CA LEU A 99 13.53 -0.69 -16.79
C LEU A 99 13.71 0.83 -16.67
N VAL A 100 13.09 1.59 -17.55
CA VAL A 100 12.99 3.04 -17.47
C VAL A 100 11.52 3.44 -17.44
N MET A 101 11.06 3.95 -16.31
CA MET A 101 9.74 4.54 -16.17
C MET A 101 9.79 6.03 -16.51
N LEU A 102 8.80 6.49 -17.29
CA LEU A 102 8.56 7.91 -17.57
C LEU A 102 7.54 8.49 -16.58
N PRO A 103 7.42 9.83 -16.47
CA PRO A 103 6.47 10.47 -15.54
C PRO A 103 5.00 10.10 -15.72
N THR A 104 4.61 9.61 -16.91
CA THR A 104 3.24 9.15 -17.18
C THR A 104 3.01 7.69 -16.82
N SER A 105 4.05 6.98 -16.40
CA SER A 105 3.96 5.57 -16.02
C SER A 105 3.00 5.37 -14.86
N VAL A 106 2.30 4.25 -14.89
CA VAL A 106 1.50 3.77 -13.78
C VAL A 106 1.90 2.32 -13.47
N VAL A 107 2.03 2.00 -12.19
CA VAL A 107 2.06 0.63 -11.70
C VAL A 107 0.79 0.40 -10.90
N GLU A 108 -0.01 -0.58 -11.30
CA GLU A 108 -1.11 -1.09 -10.49
C GLU A 108 -0.57 -2.23 -9.63
N PHE A 109 -0.76 -2.13 -8.32
CA PHE A 109 -0.22 -3.09 -7.35
C PHE A 109 -1.30 -3.53 -6.37
N GLU A 110 -1.54 -4.83 -6.34
CA GLU A 110 -2.47 -5.49 -5.44
C GLU A 110 -1.75 -6.18 -4.29
N LEU A 111 -2.24 -5.94 -3.07
CA LEU A 111 -1.70 -6.46 -1.83
C LEU A 111 -2.79 -7.23 -1.10
N ASN A 112 -2.74 -8.56 -1.15
CA ASN A 112 -3.67 -9.43 -0.45
C ASN A 112 -3.14 -9.84 0.93
N ASP A 113 -1.82 -10.03 1.03
CA ASP A 113 -1.05 -10.04 2.27
C ASP A 113 0.44 -9.78 1.98
N VAL A 114 1.28 -9.72 3.00
CA VAL A 114 2.71 -9.36 2.89
C VAL A 114 3.67 -10.57 2.75
N THR A 115 3.16 -11.80 2.57
CA THR A 115 3.96 -13.02 2.80
C THR A 115 4.74 -13.52 1.59
N LEU A 116 4.18 -13.46 0.37
CA LEU A 116 4.83 -14.04 -0.82
C LEU A 116 4.59 -13.20 -2.11
N PRO A 117 5.66 -12.70 -2.76
CA PRO A 117 5.54 -11.92 -3.99
C PRO A 117 5.03 -12.79 -5.14
N GLY A 118 4.23 -12.19 -6.03
CA GLY A 118 3.66 -12.86 -7.19
C GLY A 118 2.52 -13.83 -6.89
N THR A 119 2.20 -14.06 -5.61
CA THR A 119 1.10 -14.94 -5.18
C THR A 119 0.13 -14.20 -4.28
N ASN A 120 0.66 -13.53 -3.26
CA ASN A 120 -0.14 -12.79 -2.28
C ASN A 120 -0.10 -11.28 -2.53
N TYR A 121 0.85 -10.81 -3.31
CA TYR A 121 0.92 -9.43 -3.77
C TYR A 121 1.64 -9.33 -5.10
N ASP A 122 1.35 -8.26 -5.85
CA ASP A 122 1.99 -8.02 -7.14
C ASP A 122 3.48 -7.74 -6.97
N SER A 123 4.30 -8.15 -7.91
CA SER A 123 5.70 -7.73 -7.89
C SER A 123 6.26 -7.60 -9.29
N ILE A 124 7.16 -6.65 -9.46
CA ILE A 124 7.95 -6.46 -10.66
C ILE A 124 9.41 -6.78 -10.33
N VAL A 125 9.99 -7.73 -11.04
CA VAL A 125 11.41 -8.11 -10.87
C VAL A 125 12.21 -7.58 -12.04
N VAL A 126 13.16 -6.70 -11.78
CA VAL A 126 14.07 -6.13 -12.79
C VAL A 126 15.47 -6.72 -12.56
N SER A 127 16.03 -7.46 -13.51
CA SER A 127 17.37 -8.05 -13.30
C SER A 127 18.50 -7.02 -13.33
N GLY A 128 18.28 -5.85 -13.96
CA GLY A 128 19.24 -4.76 -14.10
C GLY A 128 18.87 -3.51 -13.30
N THR A 129 19.06 -2.35 -13.94
CA THR A 129 18.76 -1.04 -13.37
C THR A 129 17.29 -0.67 -13.57
N ALA A 130 16.62 -0.28 -12.49
CA ALA A 130 15.31 0.36 -12.52
C ALA A 130 15.45 1.88 -12.37
N THR A 131 14.96 2.65 -13.34
CA THR A 131 14.77 4.10 -13.22
C THR A 131 13.30 4.36 -12.96
N LEU A 132 12.95 4.65 -11.71
CA LEU A 132 11.56 4.82 -11.29
C LEU A 132 11.06 6.25 -11.55
N ALA A 133 9.77 6.36 -11.85
CA ALA A 133 9.04 7.61 -12.06
C ALA A 133 7.54 7.32 -12.07
N GLY A 134 6.71 8.37 -12.22
CA GLY A 134 5.28 8.22 -12.39
C GLY A 134 4.54 7.84 -11.11
N THR A 135 3.48 7.06 -11.24
CA THR A 135 2.52 6.80 -10.15
C THR A 135 2.49 5.32 -9.78
N LEU A 136 2.50 5.03 -8.48
CA LEU A 136 2.13 3.73 -7.93
C LEU A 136 0.70 3.79 -7.38
N ASN A 137 -0.18 2.93 -7.84
CA ASN A 137 -1.52 2.74 -7.31
C ASN A 137 -1.54 1.45 -6.49
N VAL A 138 -1.92 1.54 -5.22
CA VAL A 138 -1.97 0.41 -4.30
C VAL A 138 -3.42 0.08 -3.95
N THR A 139 -3.80 -1.17 -4.17
CA THR A 139 -5.11 -1.71 -3.78
C THR A 139 -4.95 -2.88 -2.83
N LEU A 140 -5.82 -2.96 -1.82
CA LEU A 140 -5.86 -4.08 -0.88
C LEU A 140 -6.94 -5.08 -1.28
N ALA A 141 -6.70 -6.37 -1.02
CA ALA A 141 -7.76 -7.37 -1.10
C ALA A 141 -8.96 -6.98 -0.21
N PRO A 142 -10.18 -7.32 -0.63
CA PRO A 142 -11.34 -7.18 0.23
C PRO A 142 -11.13 -7.86 1.59
N GLY A 143 -11.26 -7.10 2.67
CA GLY A 143 -11.11 -7.61 4.04
C GLY A 143 -9.67 -7.68 4.55
N PHE A 144 -8.67 -7.33 3.73
CA PHE A 144 -7.30 -7.19 4.21
C PHE A 144 -7.07 -5.80 4.80
N PHE A 145 -6.83 -5.76 6.11
CA PHE A 145 -6.53 -4.55 6.87
C PHE A 145 -5.20 -4.74 7.60
N PRO A 146 -4.07 -4.48 6.94
CA PRO A 146 -2.75 -4.56 7.56
C PRO A 146 -2.69 -3.67 8.82
N PRO A 147 -2.17 -4.18 9.96
CA PRO A 147 -1.98 -3.37 11.16
C PRO A 147 -1.09 -2.15 10.90
N PRO A 148 -1.28 -1.04 11.64
CA PRO A 148 -0.30 0.04 11.65
C PRO A 148 1.10 -0.48 12.00
N GLY A 149 2.12 0.06 11.34
CA GLY A 149 3.51 -0.39 11.40
C GLY A 149 3.83 -1.54 10.46
N THR A 150 2.87 -2.07 9.70
CA THR A 150 3.15 -3.10 8.69
C THR A 150 4.01 -2.52 7.58
N GLU A 151 5.16 -3.15 7.37
CA GLU A 151 5.99 -2.93 6.19
C GLU A 151 5.36 -3.66 5.00
N ILE A 152 5.01 -2.89 3.98
CA ILE A 152 4.58 -3.40 2.68
C ILE A 152 5.85 -3.84 1.93
N PRO A 153 5.85 -5.05 1.36
CA PRO A 153 7.00 -5.62 0.68
C PRO A 153 7.37 -4.87 -0.61
N ASP A 154 8.57 -5.16 -1.12
CA ASP A 154 9.12 -4.53 -2.32
C ASP A 154 8.23 -4.74 -3.56
N VAL A 155 7.61 -3.64 -4.00
CA VAL A 155 6.77 -3.59 -5.23
C VAL A 155 7.62 -3.86 -6.47
N VAL A 156 8.83 -3.28 -6.50
CA VAL A 156 9.80 -3.45 -7.58
C VAL A 156 11.13 -3.87 -6.98
N THR A 157 11.63 -5.04 -7.37
CA THR A 157 12.97 -5.50 -7.02
C THR A 157 13.92 -5.27 -8.18
N TYR A 158 15.18 -4.93 -7.89
CA TYR A 158 16.17 -4.57 -8.90
C TYR A 158 17.61 -4.87 -8.46
N SER A 159 18.55 -4.86 -9.42
CA SER A 159 19.97 -4.86 -9.08
C SER A 159 20.45 -3.47 -8.66
N THR A 160 20.02 -2.42 -9.35
CA THR A 160 20.28 -1.02 -8.97
C THR A 160 19.06 -0.17 -9.26
N VAL A 161 18.89 0.93 -8.53
CA VAL A 161 17.79 1.88 -8.74
C VAL A 161 18.30 3.29 -8.88
N SER A 162 17.54 4.08 -9.63
CA SER A 162 17.61 5.53 -9.60
C SER A 162 16.20 6.10 -9.49
N ASN A 163 16.07 7.17 -8.70
CA ASN A 163 14.81 7.84 -8.34
C ASN A 163 13.82 6.95 -7.57
N ASP A 164 12.60 7.44 -7.44
CA ASP A 164 11.45 6.80 -6.81
C ASP A 164 10.18 7.14 -7.60
N PHE A 165 9.04 6.53 -7.25
CA PHE A 165 7.73 6.98 -7.72
C PHE A 165 7.48 8.43 -7.33
N GLN A 166 6.92 9.21 -8.26
CA GLN A 166 6.61 10.62 -8.03
C GLN A 166 5.32 10.77 -7.22
N PHE A 167 4.37 9.87 -7.45
CA PHE A 167 3.09 9.84 -6.76
C PHE A 167 2.78 8.44 -6.29
N ILE A 168 2.17 8.35 -5.12
CA ILE A 168 1.74 7.09 -4.55
C ILE A 168 0.33 7.27 -4.06
N ASN A 169 -0.58 6.54 -4.69
CA ASN A 169 -1.97 6.50 -4.31
C ASN A 169 -2.17 5.25 -3.46
N GLY A 170 -2.15 5.45 -2.14
CA GLY A 170 -2.43 4.39 -1.19
C GLY A 170 -3.89 3.95 -1.23
N PRO A 171 -4.20 2.76 -0.68
CA PRO A 171 -5.57 2.28 -0.58
C PRO A 171 -6.37 3.15 0.39
N VAL A 172 -7.69 3.18 0.23
CA VAL A 172 -8.57 3.80 1.22
C VAL A 172 -8.55 2.92 2.48
N VAL A 173 -7.81 3.38 3.48
CA VAL A 173 -7.74 2.78 4.82
C VAL A 173 -8.65 3.55 5.79
N PRO A 174 -9.06 2.96 6.93
CA PRO A 174 -9.76 3.69 7.99
C PRO A 174 -9.02 4.99 8.36
N ALA A 175 -9.74 6.02 8.81
CA ALA A 175 -9.18 7.36 9.05
C ALA A 175 -8.00 7.40 10.04
N GLU A 176 -7.87 6.37 10.87
CA GLU A 176 -6.81 6.15 11.86
C GLU A 176 -5.54 5.50 11.26
N GLN A 177 -5.49 5.29 9.94
CA GLN A 177 -4.36 4.74 9.23
C GLN A 177 -3.98 5.65 8.06
N GLN A 178 -2.69 5.76 7.77
CA GLN A 178 -2.17 6.49 6.61
C GLN A 178 -1.13 5.65 5.90
N PHE A 179 -1.16 5.65 4.57
CA PHE A 179 -0.11 5.06 3.76
C PHE A 179 1.04 6.05 3.62
N SER A 180 2.24 5.67 4.05
CA SER A 180 3.45 6.49 3.92
C SER A 180 4.45 5.84 2.97
N GLY A 181 5.02 6.67 2.10
CA GLY A 181 6.22 6.38 1.31
C GLY A 181 7.39 5.91 2.20
N GLY A 182 8.17 4.92 1.75
CA GLY A 182 9.43 4.53 2.39
C GLY A 182 10.67 5.04 1.63
N ASP A 183 11.84 4.84 2.25
CA ASP A 183 13.12 5.43 1.85
C ASP A 183 13.62 5.01 0.45
N VAL A 184 14.28 5.96 -0.22
CA VAL A 184 14.84 5.83 -1.56
C VAL A 184 15.86 4.68 -1.61
N GLY A 185 15.56 3.60 -2.33
CA GLY A 185 16.55 2.53 -2.57
C GLY A 185 16.07 1.09 -2.48
N GLY A 186 14.86 0.81 -2.01
CA GLY A 186 14.25 -0.52 -1.96
C GLY A 186 12.83 -0.37 -1.44
N VAL A 187 11.86 -0.20 -2.36
CA VAL A 187 10.58 0.45 -2.08
C VAL A 187 9.64 -0.40 -1.20
N SER A 188 9.96 -0.45 0.08
CA SER A 188 9.09 -0.90 1.16
C SER A 188 8.27 0.28 1.67
N TYR A 189 6.97 0.09 1.88
CA TYR A 189 6.07 1.15 2.39
C TYR A 189 5.66 0.88 3.82
N THR A 190 5.22 1.90 4.56
CA THR A 190 4.66 1.68 5.90
C THR A 190 3.27 2.24 6.00
N LEU A 191 2.39 1.48 6.65
CA LEU A 191 1.12 2.01 7.12
C LEU A 191 1.33 2.62 8.50
N LEU A 192 1.16 3.92 8.62
CA LEU A 192 1.27 4.63 9.89
C LEU A 192 -0.09 4.73 10.56
N ALA A 193 -0.11 4.79 11.89
CA ALA A 193 -1.31 5.22 12.59
C ALA A 193 -1.52 6.72 12.32
N GLY A 194 -2.66 7.07 11.71
CA GLY A 194 -3.09 8.44 11.54
C GLY A 194 -3.50 9.03 12.89
N SER A 195 -2.97 10.22 13.22
CA SER A 195 -3.58 11.03 14.27
C SER A 195 -4.90 11.56 13.74
N ILE A 196 -6.02 11.14 14.34
CA ILE A 196 -7.31 11.82 14.15
C ILE A 196 -7.14 13.26 14.65
N VAL A 197 -6.88 14.19 13.73
CA VAL A 197 -7.09 15.61 14.01
C VAL A 197 -8.59 15.79 14.03
N PHE A 198 -9.19 15.69 15.22
CA PHE A 198 -10.52 16.23 15.40
C PHE A 198 -10.46 17.68 14.90
N PRO A 199 -11.37 18.13 14.01
CA PRO A 199 -11.53 19.57 13.84
C PRO A 199 -11.67 20.13 15.25
N PRO A 200 -11.02 21.26 15.60
CA PRO A 200 -11.25 21.86 16.91
C PRO A 200 -12.76 21.90 17.07
N GLU A 201 -13.28 21.30 18.16
CA GLU A 201 -14.71 21.34 18.44
C GLU A 201 -15.17 22.75 18.11
N PRO A 202 -16.26 22.94 17.32
CA PRO A 202 -16.72 24.27 17.01
C PRO A 202 -16.82 24.99 18.34
N VAL A 203 -15.96 25.99 18.54
CA VAL A 203 -15.84 26.69 19.81
C VAL A 203 -17.21 27.28 20.06
N THR A 204 -18.02 26.59 20.85
CA THR A 204 -19.21 27.18 21.45
C THR A 204 -18.61 28.20 22.39
N VAL A 205 -18.65 29.46 21.96
CA VAL A 205 -18.18 30.58 22.77
C VAL A 205 -19.12 30.64 23.98
N ALA A 206 -18.78 29.90 25.03
CA ALA A 206 -19.36 30.09 26.34
C ALA A 206 -18.97 31.50 26.80
N PRO A 207 -19.90 32.26 27.39
CA PRO A 207 -19.59 33.61 27.87
C PRO A 207 -18.47 33.56 28.91
N GLU A 208 -17.55 34.50 28.77
CA GLU A 208 -16.31 34.75 29.51
C GLU A 208 -16.19 34.23 30.97
N ALA A 209 -15.25 33.26 31.12
CA ALA A 209 -14.14 33.12 32.08
C ALA A 209 -14.35 33.18 33.61
N VAL A 210 -13.87 32.14 34.35
CA VAL A 210 -12.65 32.15 35.24
C VAL A 210 -12.24 30.69 35.57
N VAL A 211 -10.93 30.42 35.50
CA VAL A 211 -10.18 29.13 35.65
C VAL A 211 -10.32 28.43 37.01
N GLN A 212 -10.37 27.08 37.03
CA GLN A 212 -9.78 26.21 38.08
C GLN A 212 -9.25 24.87 37.49
N PRO A 213 -8.20 24.24 38.09
CA PRO A 213 -7.41 23.18 37.45
C PRO A 213 -8.09 21.81 37.52
N VAL A 214 -7.96 20.98 36.48
CA VAL A 214 -8.43 19.60 36.50
C VAL A 214 -7.38 18.73 37.21
N VAL A 215 -7.82 18.00 38.22
CA VAL A 215 -7.08 16.95 38.93
C VAL A 215 -7.66 15.61 38.48
N GLU A 216 -6.84 14.75 37.87
CA GLU A 216 -7.21 13.35 37.63
C GLU A 216 -7.16 12.58 38.96
N ALA A 217 -8.27 12.00 39.40
CA ALA A 217 -8.32 11.18 40.59
C ALA A 217 -8.06 9.71 40.21
N ILE A 218 -6.92 9.17 40.64
CA ILE A 218 -6.60 7.74 40.60
C ILE A 218 -7.11 7.13 41.92
N LEU A 219 -8.07 6.19 41.85
CA LEU A 219 -8.53 5.45 43.03
C LEU A 219 -7.78 4.10 43.11
N VAL A 220 -6.99 3.91 44.16
CA VAL A 220 -6.32 2.63 44.47
C VAL A 220 -7.18 1.89 45.52
N LEU A 221 -7.71 0.71 45.17
CA LEU A 221 -8.66 -0.06 46.00
C LEU A 221 -8.02 -0.95 47.08
N ASP A 222 -6.70 -0.92 47.25
CA ASP A 222 -5.95 -1.85 48.11
C ASP A 222 -6.08 -1.58 49.63
N THR A 223 -7.03 -0.75 50.06
CA THR A 223 -7.22 -0.40 51.48
C THR A 223 -8.66 -0.56 51.99
N LEU A 224 -9.58 -1.08 51.19
CA LEU A 224 -10.99 -1.24 51.57
C LEU A 224 -11.32 -2.67 52.03
N GLU A 225 -12.15 -2.78 53.07
CA GLU A 225 -12.70 -4.06 53.53
C GLU A 225 -13.58 -4.69 52.42
N PRO A 226 -13.65 -6.03 52.29
CA PRO A 226 -14.26 -6.70 51.14
C PRO A 226 -15.71 -6.29 50.83
N THR A 227 -16.48 -5.92 51.86
CA THR A 227 -17.87 -5.47 51.72
C THR A 227 -18.03 -4.09 51.09
N GLU A 228 -17.01 -3.22 51.15
CA GLU A 228 -17.03 -1.88 50.53
C GLU A 228 -16.60 -1.93 49.06
N GLN A 229 -15.93 -2.99 48.63
CA GLN A 229 -15.53 -3.20 47.24
C GLN A 229 -16.72 -3.59 46.33
N ASP A 230 -17.69 -4.35 46.85
CA ASP A 230 -18.88 -4.78 46.11
C ASP A 230 -19.86 -3.63 45.81
N GLU A 231 -19.94 -2.60 46.66
CA GLU A 231 -20.79 -1.42 46.41
C GLU A 231 -20.19 -0.49 45.33
N LEU A 232 -18.85 -0.35 45.27
CA LEU A 232 -18.19 0.50 44.27
C LEU A 232 -18.24 -0.10 42.85
N LEU A 233 -18.20 -1.44 42.74
CA LEU A 233 -18.32 -2.15 41.46
C LEU A 233 -19.75 -2.07 40.87
N ALA A 234 -20.77 -1.84 41.70
CA ALA A 234 -22.15 -1.72 41.26
C ALA A 234 -22.48 -0.33 40.68
N GLU A 235 -21.78 0.73 41.09
CA GLU A 235 -22.03 2.11 40.64
C GLU A 235 -21.29 2.46 39.33
N VAL A 236 -20.21 1.74 38.99
CA VAL A 236 -19.41 1.94 37.76
C VAL A 236 -20.01 1.24 36.52
N ALA A 237 -21.08 0.46 36.69
CA ALA A 237 -21.68 -0.32 35.61
C ALA A 237 -22.62 0.47 34.67
N ASP A 238 -22.94 1.75 34.95
CA ASP A 238 -23.97 2.48 34.19
C ASP A 238 -23.45 3.66 33.34
N ASP A 239 -22.17 4.05 33.42
CA ASP A 239 -21.61 5.02 32.47
C ASP A 239 -20.09 4.90 32.28
N SER A 240 -19.69 4.99 31.02
CA SER A 240 -18.39 4.68 30.43
C SER A 240 -17.10 5.20 31.10
N GLN A 241 -16.06 4.35 31.00
CA GLN A 241 -14.61 4.60 31.10
C GLN A 241 -13.99 4.67 32.51
N VAL A 242 -13.95 3.51 33.19
CA VAL A 242 -13.02 3.28 34.31
C VAL A 242 -12.18 2.04 34.01
N VAL A 243 -10.85 2.18 34.00
CA VAL A 243 -9.91 1.05 33.89
C VAL A 243 -9.49 0.66 35.30
N LEU A 244 -9.85 -0.57 35.71
CA LEU A 244 -9.41 -1.19 36.96
C LEU A 244 -8.12 -1.98 36.73
N LEU A 245 -7.03 -1.60 37.40
CA LEU A 245 -5.79 -2.38 37.43
C LEU A 245 -5.64 -3.03 38.81
N LEU A 246 -5.66 -4.36 38.85
CA LEU A 246 -5.30 -5.15 40.02
C LEU A 246 -3.77 -5.17 40.11
N GLY A 247 -3.20 -4.38 41.01
CA GLY A 247 -1.77 -4.42 41.32
C GLY A 247 -1.49 -5.50 42.35
N GLU A 248 -0.81 -6.57 41.95
CA GLU A 248 0.06 -7.30 42.87
C GLU A 248 1.16 -6.32 43.32
N ASP A 249 1.43 -6.31 44.63
CA ASP A 249 2.55 -5.65 45.27
C ASP A 249 2.27 -4.19 45.65
N GLY A 250 1.56 -4.04 46.79
CA GLY A 250 1.39 -2.79 47.49
C GLY A 250 2.73 -2.08 47.72
N GLU A 251 2.69 -0.76 47.56
CA GLU A 251 3.57 0.28 48.13
C GLU A 251 3.44 1.52 47.22
N THR A 252 2.35 2.28 47.37
CA THR A 252 2.29 3.73 47.08
C THR A 252 0.94 4.30 47.56
N GLU A 253 0.96 5.06 48.65
CA GLU A 253 -0.22 5.77 49.17
C GLU A 253 -0.58 6.98 48.29
N VAL A 254 -1.84 7.08 47.86
CA VAL A 254 -2.41 8.28 47.21
C VAL A 254 -3.63 8.75 48.04
N PRO A 255 -3.76 10.04 48.38
CA PRO A 255 -4.82 10.51 49.27
C PRO A 255 -6.19 10.58 48.56
N LEU A 256 -7.24 10.04 49.19
CA LEU A 256 -8.63 10.11 48.72
C LEU A 256 -9.21 11.53 48.85
N PHE A 257 -9.76 12.07 47.75
CA PHE A 257 -10.69 13.21 47.79
C PHE A 257 -12.11 12.70 47.55
N THR A 258 -12.98 12.78 48.56
CA THR A 258 -14.40 12.48 48.42
C THR A 258 -15.17 13.73 48.06
N ASN A 259 -15.68 13.81 46.83
CA ASN A 259 -16.67 14.83 46.45
C ASN A 259 -18.06 14.35 46.88
N ARG A 260 -18.41 14.57 48.15
CA ARG A 260 -19.80 14.44 48.60
C ARG A 260 -20.52 15.76 48.34
N PRO A 261 -21.56 15.82 47.49
CA PRO A 261 -22.36 17.02 47.37
C PRO A 261 -23.18 17.21 48.67
N PRO A 262 -23.40 18.46 49.14
CA PRO A 262 -24.24 18.70 50.29
C PRO A 262 -25.71 18.38 49.97
N LEU A 263 -26.31 17.53 50.81
CA LEU A 263 -27.76 17.29 50.88
C LEU A 263 -28.50 18.61 51.05
N CYS A 264 -29.34 18.99 50.09
CA CYS A 264 -30.42 19.93 50.36
C CYS A 264 -31.63 19.12 50.85
N ALA A 265 -31.99 19.32 52.13
CA ALA A 265 -33.20 18.84 52.77
C ALA A 265 -34.25 19.97 52.83
N PRO A 266 -35.49 19.62 53.21
CA PRO A 266 -36.65 19.48 52.32
C PRO A 266 -37.27 20.80 51.83
#